data_AF-A0A419FBS4-F1
#
_entry.id   AF-A0A419FBS4-F1
#
_cell.length_a   1.000
_cell.length_b   1.000
_cell.length_c   1.000
_cell.angle_alpha   90.00
_cell.angle_beta   90.00
_cell.angle_gamma   90.00
#
_symmetry.space_group_name_H-M   'P 1'
#
loop_
_entity.id
_entity.type
_entity.pdbx_description
1 polymer ?
#
loop_
_entity_poly.entity_id
_entity_poly.type
_entity_poly.pdbx_seq_one_letter_code
_entity_poly.pdbx_strand_id
1 'polypeptide(L)'
;MKTAHRTLLPVALALLCLAPVAHSTSPPTLILGAFPEEVAWLKTQLADTQSVTYLDRPFTAGTLEGQPVVVGVTGVGKVNAAMTAGVLIDRLRPARVIFTGVAGSLNPDLAPGDVVIGRQTIQHDLGEFLADSIDNWGVRNPANWEHNPTFLPADSLLLAWTLAMADTLRLPPVPESPVSRLPRMTAGIIATGDGFCTSTPLKRAIRRRLHADAVEMEGAAVAQVCYQWGVPCLVLRALSDNADENANADFERYYQAAADNANRLVLALLARLQQEAQSRRTYRDSRWGFQFEYPQACSLRVTSDPQGGLVRAVLSEAEGDRVLLDLDLLDSYPPGSLGPDTSWAARAEVLARRRCEAGGPGGGQYCAGVTRAKPFANAAGVPGVAFLLALAREDHSSGRSSLLSRGPVYALCLETAAGRLLLFVEAVDGSGAAGADYARLLAHSLARP
;
A
#
# COMPACT_ATOMS: atom_id res chain seq x y z
N MET A 1 -17.26 -69.43 -47.32
CA MET A 1 -18.30 -69.02 -46.34
C MET A 1 -17.59 -68.78 -45.01
N LYS A 2 -17.55 -67.62 -44.35
CA LYS A 2 -18.12 -66.28 -44.55
C LYS A 2 -17.05 -65.28 -44.08
N THR A 3 -16.95 -64.20 -44.82
CA THR A 3 -16.28 -62.94 -44.51
C THR A 3 -16.83 -62.32 -43.22
N ALA A 4 -15.94 -61.88 -42.32
CA ALA A 4 -16.30 -61.00 -41.21
C ALA A 4 -15.60 -59.65 -41.43
N HIS A 5 -16.38 -58.67 -41.86
CA HIS A 5 -15.98 -57.28 -42.05
C HIS A 5 -15.58 -56.67 -40.71
N ARG A 6 -14.34 -56.17 -40.62
CA ARG A 6 -13.92 -55.21 -39.59
C ARG A 6 -14.40 -53.83 -40.03
N THR A 7 -15.49 -53.36 -39.43
CA THR A 7 -15.95 -51.98 -39.55
C THR A 7 -15.08 -51.11 -38.65
N LEU A 8 -14.11 -50.41 -39.24
CA LEU A 8 -13.40 -49.31 -38.57
C LEU A 8 -14.34 -48.10 -38.54
N LEU A 9 -14.85 -47.78 -37.35
CA LEU A 9 -15.55 -46.53 -37.08
C LEU A 9 -14.50 -45.41 -36.95
N PRO A 10 -14.56 -44.31 -37.72
CA PRO A 10 -13.63 -43.21 -37.52
C PRO A 10 -14.03 -42.48 -36.24
N VAL A 11 -13.20 -42.57 -35.20
CA VAL A 11 -13.27 -41.66 -34.05
C VAL A 11 -12.85 -40.30 -34.58
N ALA A 12 -13.85 -39.45 -34.84
CA ALA A 12 -13.63 -38.03 -35.11
C ALA A 12 -12.94 -37.42 -33.90
N LEU A 13 -11.63 -37.15 -34.04
CA LEU A 13 -10.86 -36.40 -33.07
C LEU A 13 -11.40 -34.96 -33.11
N ALA A 14 -12.33 -34.65 -32.21
CA ALA A 14 -12.72 -33.27 -31.95
C ALA A 14 -11.50 -32.59 -31.33
N LEU A 15 -10.70 -31.93 -32.18
CA LEU A 15 -9.78 -30.88 -31.78
C LEU A 15 -10.63 -29.77 -31.15
N LEU A 16 -10.85 -29.89 -29.83
CA LEU A 16 -11.19 -28.75 -29.00
C LEU A 16 -10.01 -27.78 -29.11
N CYS A 17 -10.13 -26.83 -30.03
CA CYS A 17 -9.34 -25.61 -30.01
C CYS A 17 -9.60 -24.94 -28.65
N LEU A 18 -8.78 -25.28 -27.66
CA LEU A 18 -8.55 -24.41 -26.52
C LEU A 18 -7.88 -23.16 -27.10
N ALA A 19 -8.71 -22.19 -27.51
CA ALA A 19 -8.21 -20.86 -27.76
C ALA A 19 -7.49 -20.42 -26.47
N PRO A 20 -6.21 -20.01 -26.53
CA PRO A 20 -5.60 -19.37 -25.38
C PRO A 20 -6.43 -18.13 -25.11
N VAL A 21 -7.16 -18.12 -23.99
CA VAL A 21 -7.75 -16.89 -23.46
C VAL A 21 -6.57 -15.93 -23.34
N ALA A 22 -6.62 -14.85 -24.11
CA ALA A 22 -5.66 -13.77 -24.02
C ALA A 22 -5.72 -13.22 -22.59
N HIS A 23 -4.86 -13.75 -21.71
CA HIS A 23 -4.73 -13.24 -20.37
C HIS A 23 -4.13 -11.85 -20.51
N SER A 24 -4.78 -10.85 -19.92
CA SER A 24 -4.14 -9.60 -19.56
C SER A 24 -2.80 -9.94 -18.90
N THR A 25 -1.70 -9.41 -19.45
CA THR A 25 -0.33 -9.66 -18.99
C THR A 25 -0.03 -9.03 -17.62
N SER A 26 -1.04 -8.44 -16.97
CA SER A 26 -0.92 -7.77 -15.67
C SER A 26 -1.38 -8.69 -14.53
N PRO A 27 -0.59 -8.82 -13.44
CA PRO A 27 -0.98 -9.62 -12.28
C PRO A 27 -2.30 -9.12 -11.68
N PRO A 28 -3.21 -10.01 -11.25
CA PRO A 28 -4.52 -9.61 -10.74
C PRO A 28 -4.43 -8.98 -9.35
N THR A 29 -5.44 -8.19 -8.98
CA THR A 29 -5.72 -7.88 -7.57
C THR A 29 -6.54 -9.01 -6.95
N LEU A 30 -6.10 -9.55 -5.82
CA LEU A 30 -6.95 -10.47 -5.03
C LEU A 30 -7.88 -9.65 -4.15
N ILE A 31 -9.17 -9.95 -4.19
CA ILE A 31 -10.17 -9.39 -3.28
C ILE A 31 -10.78 -10.53 -2.49
N LEU A 32 -10.53 -10.53 -1.18
CA LEU A 32 -10.86 -11.65 -0.31
C LEU A 32 -11.79 -11.19 0.81
N GLY A 33 -12.82 -11.98 1.08
CA GLY A 33 -13.64 -11.89 2.29
C GLY A 33 -13.61 -13.21 3.08
N ALA A 34 -14.16 -13.21 4.28
CA ALA A 34 -14.35 -14.39 5.12
C ALA A 34 -15.67 -15.11 4.82
N PHE A 35 -16.70 -14.37 4.42
CA PHE A 35 -18.03 -14.87 4.09
C PHE A 35 -18.44 -14.58 2.63
N PRO A 36 -19.36 -15.36 2.04
CA PRO A 36 -19.86 -15.12 0.68
C PRO A 36 -20.47 -13.74 0.47
N GLU A 37 -21.27 -13.24 1.42
CA GLU A 37 -21.98 -11.97 1.31
C GLU A 37 -21.03 -10.77 1.36
N GLU A 38 -19.91 -10.90 2.07
CA GLU A 38 -18.87 -9.86 2.13
C GLU A 38 -18.28 -9.52 0.76
N VAL A 39 -18.37 -10.43 -0.21
CA VAL A 39 -17.89 -10.20 -1.59
C VAL A 39 -19.00 -10.33 -2.63
N ALA A 40 -20.23 -10.61 -2.22
CA ALA A 40 -21.33 -10.91 -3.14
C ALA A 40 -21.66 -9.71 -4.03
N TRP A 41 -21.81 -8.52 -3.45
CA TRP A 41 -22.07 -7.32 -4.24
C TRP A 41 -20.93 -7.02 -5.22
N LEU A 42 -19.67 -7.12 -4.78
CA LEU A 42 -18.52 -6.94 -5.69
C LEU A 42 -18.57 -7.92 -6.85
N LYS A 43 -18.92 -9.19 -6.60
CA LYS A 43 -19.04 -10.21 -7.64
C LYS A 43 -20.03 -9.84 -8.73
N THR A 44 -21.10 -9.12 -8.40
CA THR A 44 -22.08 -8.62 -9.39
C THR A 44 -21.54 -7.51 -10.29
N GLN A 45 -20.46 -6.85 -9.90
CA GLN A 45 -19.86 -5.74 -10.64
C GLN A 45 -18.77 -6.20 -11.62
N LEU A 46 -18.35 -7.48 -11.60
CA LEU A 46 -17.30 -7.96 -12.50
C LEU A 46 -17.80 -8.03 -13.95
N ALA A 47 -16.92 -7.60 -14.86
CA ALA A 47 -16.99 -7.95 -16.27
C ALA A 47 -16.07 -9.14 -16.58
N ASP A 48 -16.27 -9.77 -17.75
CA ASP A 48 -15.43 -10.86 -18.28
C ASP A 48 -15.21 -12.00 -17.28
N THR A 49 -16.29 -12.43 -16.62
CA THR A 49 -16.20 -13.36 -15.50
C THR A 49 -15.84 -14.78 -15.91
N GLN A 50 -14.97 -15.41 -15.12
CA GLN A 50 -14.64 -16.83 -15.19
C GLN A 50 -14.60 -17.44 -13.79
N SER A 51 -15.26 -18.57 -13.61
CA SER A 51 -15.10 -19.38 -12.38
C SER A 51 -13.75 -20.10 -12.42
N VAL A 52 -12.97 -19.95 -11.36
CA VAL A 52 -11.67 -20.60 -11.18
C VAL A 52 -11.63 -21.28 -9.83
N THR A 53 -10.96 -22.43 -9.71
CA THR A 53 -10.94 -23.22 -8.49
C THR A 53 -9.55 -23.27 -7.89
N TYR A 54 -9.44 -22.95 -6.61
CA TYR A 54 -8.23 -23.11 -5.80
C TYR A 54 -8.63 -23.73 -4.47
N LEU A 55 -7.83 -24.66 -3.93
CA LEU A 55 -8.16 -25.39 -2.69
C LEU A 55 -9.55 -26.06 -2.74
N ASP A 56 -9.95 -26.56 -3.91
CA ASP A 56 -11.30 -27.10 -4.17
C ASP A 56 -12.45 -26.12 -3.85
N ARG A 57 -12.16 -24.82 -3.81
CA ARG A 57 -13.11 -23.73 -3.55
C ARG A 57 -13.24 -22.82 -4.77
N PRO A 58 -14.47 -22.34 -5.09
CA PRO A 58 -14.68 -21.47 -6.23
C PRO A 58 -14.30 -20.02 -5.95
N PHE A 59 -13.60 -19.42 -6.90
CA PHE A 59 -13.28 -18.00 -6.99
C PHE A 59 -13.80 -17.45 -8.32
N THR A 60 -13.99 -16.14 -8.41
CA THR A 60 -14.45 -15.47 -9.62
C THR A 60 -13.32 -14.58 -10.13
N ALA A 61 -12.70 -14.98 -11.24
CA ALA A 61 -11.80 -14.12 -11.99
C ALA A 61 -12.61 -13.22 -12.94
N GLY A 62 -12.07 -12.05 -13.27
CA GLY A 62 -12.65 -11.14 -14.26
C GLY A 62 -12.02 -9.76 -14.16
N THR A 63 -12.77 -8.73 -14.50
CA THR A 63 -12.31 -7.34 -14.45
C THR A 63 -13.22 -6.45 -13.61
N LEU A 64 -12.62 -5.54 -12.84
CA LEU A 64 -13.30 -4.44 -12.13
C LEU A 64 -12.57 -3.14 -12.45
N GLU A 65 -13.30 -2.11 -12.87
CA GLU A 65 -12.70 -0.81 -13.22
C GLU A 65 -11.54 -0.95 -14.23
N GLY A 66 -11.68 -1.87 -15.19
CA GLY A 66 -10.65 -2.18 -16.20
C GLY A 66 -9.41 -2.93 -15.67
N GLN A 67 -9.38 -3.31 -14.39
CA GLN A 67 -8.27 -4.05 -13.79
C GLN A 67 -8.59 -5.55 -13.64
N PRO A 68 -7.62 -6.45 -13.88
CA PRO A 68 -7.79 -7.87 -13.61
C PRO A 68 -7.92 -8.12 -12.10
N VAL A 69 -8.95 -8.89 -11.71
CA VAL A 69 -9.21 -9.25 -10.32
C VAL A 69 -9.52 -10.73 -10.17
N VAL A 70 -9.26 -11.27 -8.98
CA VAL A 70 -9.79 -12.56 -8.53
C VAL A 70 -10.47 -12.34 -7.18
N VAL A 71 -11.78 -12.61 -7.14
CA VAL A 71 -12.62 -12.37 -5.97
C VAL A 71 -13.07 -13.69 -5.36
N GLY A 72 -12.94 -13.84 -4.04
CA GLY A 72 -13.44 -15.03 -3.38
C GLY A 72 -13.38 -15.00 -1.87
N VAL A 73 -13.64 -16.17 -1.29
CA VAL A 73 -13.89 -16.35 0.14
C VAL A 73 -12.80 -17.21 0.73
N THR A 74 -12.24 -16.77 1.85
CA THR A 74 -11.23 -17.51 2.60
C THR A 74 -11.83 -18.48 3.60
N GLY A 75 -13.03 -18.17 4.11
CA GLY A 75 -13.62 -18.82 5.28
C GLY A 75 -13.17 -18.15 6.57
N VAL A 76 -13.93 -18.38 7.64
CA VAL A 76 -13.72 -17.75 8.94
C VAL A 76 -12.44 -18.22 9.62
N GLY A 77 -11.76 -17.29 10.27
CA GLY A 77 -10.63 -17.53 11.16
C GLY A 77 -9.26 -17.47 10.47
N LYS A 78 -8.24 -17.24 11.30
CA LYS A 78 -6.86 -16.96 10.88
C LYS A 78 -6.26 -18.06 10.01
N VAL A 79 -6.52 -19.33 10.33
CA VAL A 79 -5.96 -20.48 9.59
C VAL A 79 -6.52 -20.56 8.16
N ASN A 80 -7.84 -20.44 8.01
CA ASN A 80 -8.50 -20.45 6.71
C ASN A 80 -8.06 -19.27 5.83
N ALA A 81 -7.98 -18.09 6.45
CA ALA A 81 -7.49 -16.87 5.83
C ALA A 81 -6.05 -17.00 5.34
N ALA A 82 -5.13 -17.43 6.21
CA ALA A 82 -3.72 -17.58 5.87
C ALA A 82 -3.47 -18.65 4.81
N MET A 83 -4.11 -19.82 4.92
CA MET A 83 -4.01 -20.90 3.93
C MET A 83 -4.48 -20.42 2.55
N THR A 84 -5.65 -19.79 2.50
CA THR A 84 -6.22 -19.31 1.23
C THR A 84 -5.35 -18.22 0.61
N ALA A 85 -4.96 -17.20 1.40
CA ALA A 85 -4.11 -16.13 0.92
C ALA A 85 -2.76 -16.67 0.42
N GLY A 86 -2.11 -17.56 1.18
CA GLY A 86 -0.82 -18.14 0.80
C GLY A 86 -0.87 -18.90 -0.52
N VAL A 87 -1.87 -19.76 -0.71
CA VAL A 87 -2.03 -20.51 -1.97
C VAL A 87 -2.31 -19.60 -3.15
N LEU A 88 -3.20 -18.61 -2.99
CA LEU A 88 -3.50 -17.68 -4.08
C LEU A 88 -2.30 -16.80 -4.42
N ILE A 89 -1.56 -16.31 -3.43
CA ILE A 89 -0.34 -15.53 -3.66
C ILE A 89 0.70 -16.35 -4.41
N ASP A 90 0.90 -17.62 -4.03
CA ASP A 90 1.86 -18.50 -4.71
C ASP A 90 1.49 -18.76 -6.18
N ARG A 91 0.22 -19.05 -6.43
CA ARG A 91 -0.28 -19.44 -7.75
C ARG A 91 -0.48 -18.26 -8.70
N LEU A 92 -0.92 -17.12 -8.18
CA LEU A 92 -1.35 -15.98 -8.99
C LEU A 92 -0.36 -14.82 -9.01
N ARG A 93 0.61 -14.79 -8.08
CA ARG A 93 1.58 -13.69 -7.92
C ARG A 93 0.91 -12.32 -8.03
N PRO A 94 -0.14 -12.05 -7.24
CA PRO A 94 -1.02 -10.92 -7.45
C PRO A 94 -0.28 -9.59 -7.29
N ALA A 95 -0.79 -8.55 -7.94
CA ALA A 95 -0.24 -7.21 -7.80
C ALA A 95 -0.44 -6.65 -6.39
N ARG A 96 -1.52 -7.08 -5.72
CA ARG A 96 -1.92 -6.69 -4.35
C ARG A 96 -3.03 -7.59 -3.82
N VAL A 97 -3.26 -7.52 -2.52
CA VAL A 97 -4.40 -8.15 -1.82
C VAL A 97 -5.21 -7.07 -1.12
N ILE A 98 -6.52 -7.06 -1.36
CA ILE A 98 -7.48 -6.27 -0.60
C ILE A 98 -8.34 -7.26 0.17
N PHE A 99 -8.25 -7.21 1.50
CA PHE A 99 -9.12 -8.01 2.37
C PHE A 99 -10.28 -7.14 2.82
N THR A 100 -11.49 -7.50 2.44
CA THR A 100 -12.72 -6.73 2.69
C THR A 100 -13.72 -7.55 3.49
N GLY A 101 -14.58 -6.88 4.24
CA GLY A 101 -15.68 -7.51 4.95
C GLY A 101 -16.14 -6.68 6.12
N VAL A 102 -16.70 -7.34 7.13
CA VAL A 102 -17.24 -6.68 8.32
C VAL A 102 -16.39 -6.88 9.57
N ALA A 103 -16.61 -6.05 10.58
CA ALA A 103 -15.96 -6.13 11.90
C ALA A 103 -16.85 -5.56 13.00
N GLY A 104 -16.54 -5.89 14.26
CA GLY A 104 -17.15 -5.28 15.43
C GLY A 104 -16.44 -3.99 15.83
N SER A 105 -17.21 -2.97 16.24
CA SER A 105 -16.70 -1.66 16.66
C SER A 105 -16.07 -1.73 18.04
N LEU A 106 -14.77 -1.42 18.14
CA LEU A 106 -14.11 -1.17 19.42
C LEU A 106 -14.17 0.32 19.79
N ASN A 107 -14.19 1.21 18.80
CA ASN A 107 -14.17 2.66 18.99
C ASN A 107 -15.56 3.24 19.29
N PRO A 108 -15.78 3.91 20.43
CA PRO A 108 -17.07 4.51 20.78
C PRO A 108 -17.52 5.64 19.83
N ASP A 109 -16.60 6.21 19.04
CA ASP A 109 -16.94 7.26 18.07
C ASP A 109 -17.44 6.67 16.73
N LEU A 110 -17.36 5.35 16.56
CA LEU A 110 -17.75 4.63 15.35
C LEU A 110 -18.98 3.75 15.60
N ALA A 111 -19.84 3.67 14.58
CA ALA A 111 -21.11 2.96 14.62
C ALA A 111 -21.25 2.00 13.44
N PRO A 112 -22.20 1.04 13.49
CA PRO A 112 -22.49 0.17 12.35
C PRO A 112 -22.69 0.95 11.05
N GLY A 113 -21.99 0.52 10.01
CA GLY A 113 -21.90 1.16 8.70
C GLY A 113 -20.62 1.95 8.44
N ASP A 114 -19.98 2.48 9.48
CA ASP A 114 -18.68 3.14 9.35
C ASP A 114 -17.62 2.15 8.86
N VAL A 115 -16.60 2.65 8.17
CA VAL A 115 -15.51 1.84 7.62
C VAL A 115 -14.19 2.19 8.29
N VAL A 116 -13.52 1.18 8.83
CA VAL A 116 -12.15 1.26 9.30
C VAL A 116 -11.22 0.80 8.17
N ILE A 117 -10.41 1.74 7.70
CA ILE A 117 -9.29 1.50 6.80
C ILE A 117 -8.12 1.06 7.68
N GLY A 118 -7.75 -0.20 7.61
CA GLY A 118 -6.73 -0.81 8.46
C GLY A 118 -5.34 -0.27 8.17
N ARG A 119 -5.01 0.91 8.71
CA ARG A 119 -3.65 1.48 8.68
C ARG A 119 -2.64 0.49 9.23
N GLN A 120 -3.04 -0.22 10.28
CA GLN A 120 -2.31 -1.34 10.85
C GLN A 120 -3.27 -2.45 11.26
N THR A 121 -2.78 -3.68 11.23
CA THR A 121 -3.48 -4.86 11.75
C THR A 121 -2.65 -5.56 12.81
N ILE A 122 -3.29 -6.24 13.75
CA ILE A 122 -2.61 -6.94 14.85
C ILE A 122 -3.40 -8.16 15.29
N GLN A 123 -2.73 -9.27 15.58
CA GLN A 123 -3.37 -10.42 16.23
C GLN A 123 -3.47 -10.16 17.74
N HIS A 124 -4.66 -9.83 18.24
CA HIS A 124 -4.83 -9.42 19.64
C HIS A 124 -4.78 -10.59 20.63
N ASP A 125 -4.91 -11.81 20.13
CA ASP A 125 -4.89 -13.09 20.84
C ASP A 125 -3.56 -13.85 20.69
N LEU A 126 -2.57 -13.25 20.00
CA LEU A 126 -1.22 -13.78 19.84
C LEU A 126 -0.26 -13.06 20.78
N GLY A 127 0.36 -13.80 21.71
CA GLY A 127 1.19 -13.19 22.75
C GLY A 127 1.56 -14.16 23.86
N GLU A 128 2.25 -13.63 24.86
CA GLU A 128 2.42 -14.28 26.15
C GLU A 128 1.22 -13.93 27.05
N PHE A 129 0.51 -14.95 27.55
CA PHE A 129 -0.60 -14.75 28.47
C PHE A 129 -0.08 -14.44 29.87
N LEU A 130 -0.53 -13.31 30.42
CA LEU A 130 -0.29 -12.89 31.79
C LEU A 130 -1.55 -13.16 32.63
N ALA A 131 -1.48 -12.91 33.94
CA ALA A 131 -2.58 -13.21 34.86
C ALA A 131 -3.91 -12.53 34.48
N ASP A 132 -3.86 -11.32 33.92
CA ASP A 132 -5.02 -10.50 33.57
C ASP A 132 -4.92 -9.83 32.18
N SER A 133 -3.90 -10.18 31.40
CA SER A 133 -3.55 -9.50 30.16
C SER A 133 -2.77 -10.41 29.21
N ILE A 134 -2.39 -9.90 28.05
CA ILE A 134 -1.54 -10.58 27.08
C ILE A 134 -0.52 -9.57 26.59
N ASP A 135 0.75 -9.96 26.54
CA ASP A 135 1.80 -9.18 25.90
C ASP A 135 1.94 -9.63 24.44
N ASN A 136 1.57 -8.76 23.50
CA ASN A 136 1.55 -9.12 22.08
C ASN A 136 2.90 -8.91 21.43
N TRP A 137 3.26 -9.88 20.61
CA TRP A 137 4.48 -9.90 19.82
C TRP A 137 4.17 -10.31 18.38
N GLY A 138 4.98 -9.82 17.44
CA GLY A 138 4.92 -10.30 16.07
C GLY A 138 5.45 -11.73 15.97
N VAL A 139 4.89 -12.54 15.07
CA VAL A 139 5.41 -13.89 14.80
C VAL A 139 6.85 -13.83 14.30
N ARG A 140 7.60 -14.92 14.47
CA ARG A 140 8.93 -15.05 13.86
C ARG A 140 8.81 -15.47 12.40
N ASN A 141 9.57 -14.83 11.53
CA ASN A 141 9.72 -15.26 10.14
C ASN A 141 10.57 -16.55 10.14
N PRO A 142 10.06 -17.66 9.58
CA PRO A 142 10.76 -18.95 9.62
C PRO A 142 12.07 -18.96 8.81
N ALA A 143 12.27 -18.02 7.89
CA ALA A 143 13.46 -17.97 7.05
C ALA A 143 14.69 -17.36 7.77
N ASN A 144 14.48 -16.40 8.68
CA ASN A 144 15.57 -15.67 9.34
C ASN A 144 15.42 -15.57 10.88
N TRP A 145 14.32 -16.07 11.42
CA TRP A 145 13.95 -16.05 12.84
C TRP A 145 13.75 -14.66 13.47
N GLU A 146 13.71 -13.61 12.65
CA GLU A 146 13.41 -12.25 13.08
C GLU A 146 11.91 -12.10 13.34
N HIS A 147 11.54 -11.19 14.25
CA HIS A 147 10.13 -10.88 14.49
C HIS A 147 9.58 -10.04 13.33
N ASN A 148 8.43 -10.46 12.80
CA ASN A 148 7.54 -9.56 12.08
C ASN A 148 7.14 -8.38 12.99
N PRO A 149 6.71 -7.24 12.44
CA PRO A 149 6.08 -6.19 13.22
C PRO A 149 4.89 -6.74 14.01
N THR A 150 4.76 -6.37 15.29
CA THR A 150 3.58 -6.69 16.11
C THR A 150 2.32 -6.07 15.49
N PHE A 151 2.44 -4.84 15.01
CA PHE A 151 1.42 -4.16 14.21
C PHE A 151 1.86 -4.16 12.75
N LEU A 152 1.20 -4.98 11.92
CA LEU A 152 1.49 -5.12 10.50
C LEU A 152 0.95 -3.89 9.76
N PRO A 153 1.81 -3.09 9.10
CA PRO A 153 1.37 -1.91 8.39
C PRO A 153 0.64 -2.29 7.09
N ALA A 154 -0.37 -1.51 6.71
CA ALA A 154 -0.90 -1.55 5.36
C ALA A 154 0.14 -1.07 4.34
N ASP A 155 -0.04 -1.50 3.09
CA ASP A 155 0.65 -0.88 1.97
C ASP A 155 0.29 0.61 1.90
N SER A 156 1.33 1.44 1.78
CA SER A 156 1.16 2.88 1.92
C SER A 156 0.44 3.51 0.75
N LEU A 157 0.62 2.99 -0.47
CA LEU A 157 -0.09 3.50 -1.65
C LEU A 157 -1.57 3.16 -1.57
N LEU A 158 -1.90 1.93 -1.17
CA LEU A 158 -3.29 1.53 -0.99
C LEU A 158 -3.95 2.36 0.11
N LEU A 159 -3.28 2.54 1.26
CA LEU A 159 -3.77 3.35 2.36
C LEU A 159 -4.00 4.81 1.93
N ALA A 160 -3.03 5.42 1.27
CA ALA A 160 -3.07 6.80 0.84
C ALA A 160 -4.22 7.12 -0.11
N TRP A 161 -4.37 6.29 -1.14
CA TRP A 161 -5.44 6.49 -2.09
C TRP A 161 -6.80 6.28 -1.45
N THR A 162 -6.92 5.30 -0.57
CA THR A 162 -8.16 5.07 0.17
C THR A 162 -8.51 6.27 1.05
N LEU A 163 -7.52 6.86 1.74
CA LEU A 163 -7.72 8.04 2.58
C LEU A 163 -8.05 9.31 1.79
N ALA A 164 -7.35 9.57 0.69
CA ALA A 164 -7.64 10.71 -0.19
C ALA A 164 -9.07 10.66 -0.74
N MET A 165 -9.60 9.45 -0.93
CA MET A 165 -10.95 9.23 -1.42
C MET A 165 -12.01 9.26 -0.31
N ALA A 166 -11.64 8.93 0.93
CA ALA A 166 -12.54 8.91 2.07
C ALA A 166 -13.27 10.26 2.28
N ASP A 167 -12.63 11.38 1.94
CA ASP A 167 -13.22 12.72 2.08
C ASP A 167 -14.29 13.03 1.01
N THR A 168 -14.23 12.35 -0.14
CA THR A 168 -15.09 12.64 -1.30
C THR A 168 -16.14 11.57 -1.55
N LEU A 169 -15.82 10.31 -1.25
CA LEU A 169 -16.78 9.21 -1.35
C LEU A 169 -17.87 9.36 -0.28
N ARG A 170 -19.13 9.13 -0.68
CA ARG A 170 -20.28 9.14 0.21
C ARG A 170 -20.85 7.74 0.26
N LEU A 171 -20.76 7.11 1.44
CA LEU A 171 -21.35 5.80 1.67
C LEU A 171 -22.84 5.94 1.99
N PRO A 172 -23.70 5.03 1.49
CA PRO A 172 -25.12 5.04 1.83
C PRO A 172 -25.33 4.79 3.32
N PRO A 173 -26.41 5.34 3.91
CA PRO A 173 -26.75 5.09 5.31
C PRO A 173 -27.06 3.61 5.55
N VAL A 174 -26.80 3.14 6.76
CA VAL A 174 -27.25 1.82 7.23
C VAL A 174 -28.68 1.94 7.76
N PRO A 175 -29.63 1.12 7.28
CA PRO A 175 -31.00 1.10 7.79
C PRO A 175 -31.02 0.90 9.31
N GLU A 176 -31.86 1.65 10.02
CA GLU A 176 -32.02 1.51 11.48
C GLU A 176 -30.70 1.70 12.27
N SER A 177 -29.71 2.38 11.68
CA SER A 177 -28.46 2.71 12.37
C SER A 177 -28.74 3.57 13.60
N PRO A 178 -28.02 3.36 14.71
CA PRO A 178 -28.18 4.15 15.93
C PRO A 178 -27.73 5.62 15.76
N VAL A 179 -27.09 5.96 14.63
CA VAL A 179 -26.59 7.32 14.35
C VAL A 179 -27.28 7.93 13.13
N SER A 180 -27.70 9.19 13.24
CA SER A 180 -28.40 9.93 12.18
C SER A 180 -27.45 10.62 11.18
N ARG A 181 -26.24 10.08 10.99
CA ARG A 181 -25.22 10.62 10.09
C ARG A 181 -24.87 9.61 9.00
N LEU A 182 -24.32 10.11 7.90
CA LEU A 182 -23.71 9.21 6.90
C LEU A 182 -22.53 8.45 7.53
N PRO A 183 -22.27 7.22 7.06
CA PRO A 183 -21.09 6.48 7.49
C PRO A 183 -19.80 7.23 7.17
N ARG A 184 -18.87 7.14 8.11
CA ARG A 184 -17.53 7.71 8.02
C ARG A 184 -16.54 6.64 7.62
N MET A 185 -15.44 7.08 7.03
CA MET A 185 -14.27 6.25 6.77
C MET A 185 -13.13 6.80 7.61
N THR A 186 -12.45 5.95 8.38
CA THR A 186 -11.32 6.36 9.22
C THR A 186 -10.14 5.41 9.05
N ALA A 187 -8.91 5.94 9.01
CA ALA A 187 -7.74 5.11 9.24
C ALA A 187 -7.70 4.68 10.71
N GLY A 188 -7.47 3.39 10.95
CA GLY A 188 -7.46 2.84 12.30
C GLY A 188 -6.63 1.57 12.45
N ILE A 189 -6.67 1.01 13.66
CA ILE A 189 -6.07 -0.28 13.98
C ILE A 189 -7.17 -1.35 13.99
N ILE A 190 -6.97 -2.42 13.23
CA ILE A 190 -7.87 -3.57 13.18
C ILE A 190 -7.24 -4.73 13.95
N ALA A 191 -7.92 -5.19 14.99
CA ALA A 191 -7.50 -6.30 15.83
C ALA A 191 -8.12 -7.63 15.32
N THR A 192 -7.30 -8.66 15.21
CA THR A 192 -7.69 -9.99 14.73
C THR A 192 -7.59 -11.01 15.85
N GLY A 193 -8.57 -11.89 16.00
CA GLY A 193 -8.47 -13.08 16.85
C GLY A 193 -9.50 -14.13 16.47
N ASP A 194 -9.27 -15.39 16.82
CA ASP A 194 -10.16 -16.51 16.44
C ASP A 194 -11.43 -16.62 17.32
N GLY A 195 -11.91 -15.50 17.86
CA GLY A 195 -13.11 -15.42 18.68
C GLY A 195 -13.99 -14.24 18.30
N PHE A 196 -15.28 -14.50 18.10
CA PHE A 196 -16.27 -13.45 17.88
C PHE A 196 -16.48 -12.65 19.18
N CYS A 197 -16.16 -11.35 19.17
CA CYS A 197 -16.16 -10.51 20.37
C CYS A 197 -17.58 -10.07 20.75
N THR A 198 -18.17 -10.70 21.76
CA THR A 198 -19.54 -10.43 22.25
C THR A 198 -19.55 -9.90 23.68
N SER A 199 -18.45 -9.28 24.13
CA SER A 199 -18.23 -8.94 25.54
C SER A 199 -17.67 -7.53 25.68
N THR A 200 -18.42 -6.63 26.32
CA THR A 200 -17.99 -5.27 26.62
C THR A 200 -16.67 -5.25 27.42
N PRO A 201 -16.48 -6.09 28.47
CA PRO A 201 -15.18 -6.21 29.14
C PRO A 201 -14.02 -6.54 28.20
N LEU A 202 -14.20 -7.51 27.29
CA LEU A 202 -13.18 -7.90 26.31
C LEU A 202 -12.88 -6.77 25.33
N LYS A 203 -13.92 -6.15 24.74
CA LYS A 203 -13.80 -4.97 23.88
C LYS A 203 -12.99 -3.86 24.54
N ARG A 204 -13.30 -3.53 25.80
CA ARG A 204 -12.56 -2.51 26.57
C ARG A 204 -11.12 -2.94 26.85
N ALA A 205 -10.85 -4.22 27.09
CA ALA A 205 -9.50 -4.73 27.28
C ALA A 205 -8.66 -4.61 26.00
N ILE A 206 -9.19 -5.04 24.86
CA ILE A 206 -8.52 -4.94 23.55
C ILE A 206 -8.25 -3.47 23.20
N ARG A 207 -9.26 -2.59 23.31
CA ARG A 207 -9.10 -1.16 23.01
C ARG A 207 -8.09 -0.47 23.92
N ARG A 208 -8.13 -0.72 25.23
CA ARG A 208 -7.19 -0.09 26.17
C ARG A 208 -5.74 -0.48 25.89
N ARG A 209 -5.51 -1.75 25.54
CA ARG A 209 -4.17 -2.29 25.30
C ARG A 209 -3.62 -1.90 23.93
N LEU A 210 -4.45 -1.95 22.89
CA LEU A 210 -3.99 -1.85 21.50
C LEU A 210 -4.41 -0.55 20.79
N HIS A 211 -5.24 0.27 21.42
CA HIS A 211 -5.90 1.41 20.78
C HIS A 211 -6.63 1.01 19.49
N ALA A 212 -7.10 -0.24 19.42
CA ALA A 212 -7.80 -0.77 18.27
C ALA A 212 -9.18 -0.13 18.08
N ASP A 213 -9.55 0.04 16.81
CA ASP A 213 -10.81 0.66 16.37
C ASP A 213 -11.86 -0.37 15.98
N ALA A 214 -11.42 -1.52 15.45
CA ALA A 214 -12.27 -2.63 15.06
C ALA A 214 -11.68 -3.98 15.48
N VAL A 215 -12.53 -4.99 15.63
CA VAL A 215 -12.15 -6.39 15.90
C VAL A 215 -12.81 -7.34 14.90
N GLU A 216 -12.05 -8.29 14.39
CA GLU A 216 -12.48 -9.30 13.40
C GLU A 216 -11.59 -10.56 13.51
N MET A 217 -11.67 -11.49 12.55
CA MET A 217 -11.14 -12.85 12.71
C MET A 217 -10.10 -13.29 11.65
N GLU A 218 -9.73 -12.45 10.66
CA GLU A 218 -8.87 -12.86 9.53
C GLU A 218 -7.73 -11.89 9.16
N GLY A 219 -7.94 -10.58 9.34
CA GLY A 219 -7.25 -9.52 8.62
C GLY A 219 -5.74 -9.50 8.86
N ALA A 220 -5.32 -9.60 10.13
CA ALA A 220 -3.90 -9.66 10.47
C ALA A 220 -3.23 -10.96 10.00
N ALA A 221 -3.97 -12.07 9.85
CA ALA A 221 -3.42 -13.30 9.30
C ALA A 221 -3.14 -13.14 7.79
N VAL A 222 -4.05 -12.53 7.03
CA VAL A 222 -3.81 -12.20 5.63
C VAL A 222 -2.68 -11.17 5.47
N ALA A 223 -2.70 -10.11 6.28
CA ALA A 223 -1.65 -9.10 6.27
C ALA A 223 -0.27 -9.71 6.60
N GLN A 224 -0.20 -10.68 7.53
CA GLN A 224 1.03 -11.38 7.87
C GLN A 224 1.58 -12.17 6.69
N VAL A 225 0.73 -12.92 5.99
CA VAL A 225 1.13 -13.68 4.79
C VAL A 225 1.64 -12.73 3.72
N CYS A 226 0.90 -11.65 3.46
CA CYS A 226 1.28 -10.64 2.48
C CYS A 226 2.62 -9.98 2.82
N TYR A 227 2.85 -9.64 4.10
CA TYR A 227 4.10 -9.08 4.60
C TYR A 227 5.29 -10.02 4.36
N GLN A 228 5.15 -11.30 4.69
CA GLN A 228 6.22 -12.29 4.48
C GLN A 228 6.54 -12.55 3.01
N TRP A 229 5.57 -12.35 2.11
CA TRP A 229 5.73 -12.54 0.67
C TRP A 229 6.01 -11.26 -0.11
N GLY A 230 6.11 -10.12 0.58
CA GLY A 230 6.33 -8.81 -0.06
C GLY A 230 5.19 -8.37 -0.99
N VAL A 231 3.96 -8.82 -0.73
CA VAL A 231 2.77 -8.46 -1.51
C VAL A 231 2.05 -7.27 -0.86
N PRO A 232 1.77 -6.18 -1.59
CA PRO A 232 1.00 -5.06 -1.08
C PRO A 232 -0.38 -5.51 -0.55
N CYS A 233 -0.74 -5.07 0.65
CA CYS A 233 -1.98 -5.48 1.31
C CYS A 233 -2.70 -4.30 1.96
N LEU A 234 -4.03 -4.29 1.84
CA LEU A 234 -4.90 -3.40 2.59
C LEU A 234 -6.07 -4.21 3.17
N VAL A 235 -6.34 -4.01 4.46
CA VAL A 235 -7.51 -4.58 5.14
C VAL A 235 -8.55 -3.48 5.34
N LEU A 236 -9.76 -3.70 4.86
CA LEU A 236 -10.90 -2.78 4.94
C LEU A 236 -12.04 -3.47 5.65
N ARG A 237 -12.56 -2.86 6.72
CA ARG A 237 -13.67 -3.44 7.49
C ARG A 237 -14.76 -2.41 7.72
N ALA A 238 -15.97 -2.71 7.28
CA ALA A 238 -17.15 -1.96 7.68
C ALA A 238 -17.69 -2.51 9.01
N LEU A 239 -18.18 -1.65 9.89
CA LEU A 239 -18.64 -2.08 11.20
C LEU A 239 -20.04 -2.70 11.07
N SER A 240 -20.19 -3.96 11.48
CA SER A 240 -21.48 -4.67 11.53
C SER A 240 -22.15 -4.60 12.89
N ASP A 241 -21.38 -4.37 13.95
CA ASP A 241 -21.85 -4.47 15.32
C ASP A 241 -20.95 -3.68 16.27
N ASN A 242 -21.32 -3.66 17.56
CA ASN A 242 -20.59 -2.93 18.59
C ASN A 242 -19.65 -3.79 19.44
N ALA A 243 -19.35 -5.03 19.03
CA ALA A 243 -18.46 -5.97 19.75
C ALA A 243 -18.79 -6.09 21.26
N ASP A 244 -20.07 -5.98 21.60
CA ASP A 244 -20.61 -6.03 22.95
C ASP A 244 -21.65 -7.16 23.06
N GLU A 245 -22.41 -7.16 24.15
CA GLU A 245 -23.39 -8.20 24.43
C GLU A 245 -24.52 -8.30 23.37
N ASN A 246 -24.74 -7.25 22.55
CA ASN A 246 -25.73 -7.24 21.47
C ASN A 246 -25.14 -7.63 20.11
N ALA A 247 -23.84 -7.94 20.03
CA ALA A 247 -23.12 -8.09 18.77
C ALA A 247 -23.77 -9.07 17.78
N ASN A 248 -24.36 -10.19 18.24
CA ASN A 248 -25.05 -11.12 17.36
C ASN A 248 -26.29 -10.49 16.68
N ALA A 249 -27.11 -9.77 17.45
CA ALA A 249 -28.32 -9.14 16.92
C ALA A 249 -27.98 -7.96 15.99
N ASP A 250 -26.98 -7.17 16.37
CA ASP A 250 -26.48 -6.07 15.54
C ASP A 250 -25.89 -6.61 14.23
N PHE A 251 -25.10 -7.69 14.29
CA PHE A 251 -24.53 -8.36 13.12
C PHE A 251 -25.64 -8.79 12.16
N GLU A 252 -26.63 -9.55 12.63
CA GLU A 252 -27.77 -9.97 11.77
C GLU A 252 -28.48 -8.79 11.11
N ARG A 253 -28.62 -7.67 11.82
CA ARG A 253 -29.31 -6.47 11.32
C ARG A 253 -28.49 -5.68 10.30
N TYR A 254 -27.21 -5.44 10.57
CA TYR A 254 -26.42 -4.44 9.84
C TYR A 254 -25.41 -5.05 8.86
N TYR A 255 -25.15 -6.36 8.92
CA TYR A 255 -24.11 -7.04 8.17
C TYR A 255 -24.14 -6.76 6.66
N GLN A 256 -25.31 -6.89 6.00
CA GLN A 256 -25.38 -6.69 4.55
C GLN A 256 -25.03 -5.25 4.15
N ALA A 257 -25.55 -4.26 4.86
CA ALA A 257 -25.27 -2.85 4.57
C ALA A 257 -23.81 -2.48 4.85
N ALA A 258 -23.23 -3.05 5.91
CA ALA A 258 -21.81 -2.91 6.21
C ALA A 258 -20.94 -3.54 5.11
N ALA A 259 -21.20 -4.79 4.72
CA ALA A 259 -20.50 -5.48 3.64
C ALA A 259 -20.53 -4.69 2.33
N ASP A 260 -21.70 -4.16 1.94
CA ASP A 260 -21.85 -3.34 0.74
C ASP A 260 -21.06 -2.02 0.84
N ASN A 261 -20.99 -1.40 2.02
CA ASN A 261 -20.18 -0.19 2.24
C ASN A 261 -18.68 -0.45 2.08
N ALA A 262 -18.17 -1.55 2.66
CA ALA A 262 -16.77 -1.95 2.47
C ALA A 262 -16.48 -2.18 0.98
N ASN A 263 -17.38 -2.89 0.31
CA ASN A 263 -17.27 -3.20 -1.11
C ASN A 263 -17.29 -1.98 -2.04
N ARG A 264 -18.11 -0.97 -1.74
CA ARG A 264 -18.10 0.31 -2.47
C ARG A 264 -16.75 1.03 -2.35
N LEU A 265 -16.12 0.96 -1.18
CA LEU A 265 -14.77 1.53 -1.00
C LEU A 265 -13.72 0.75 -1.80
N VAL A 266 -13.82 -0.59 -1.85
CA VAL A 266 -12.94 -1.42 -2.70
C VAL A 266 -13.07 -1.02 -4.17
N LEU A 267 -14.30 -0.92 -4.69
CA LEU A 267 -14.54 -0.55 -6.08
C LEU A 267 -13.99 0.84 -6.40
N ALA A 268 -14.25 1.81 -5.52
CA ALA A 268 -13.75 3.16 -5.68
C ALA A 268 -12.20 3.18 -5.67
N LEU A 269 -11.57 2.46 -4.74
CA LEU A 269 -10.11 2.33 -4.68
C LEU A 269 -9.56 1.78 -5.99
N LEU A 270 -10.16 0.73 -6.55
CA LEU A 270 -9.77 0.20 -7.86
C LEU A 270 -9.90 1.27 -8.96
N ALA A 271 -11.04 1.96 -9.07
CA ALA A 271 -11.21 3.03 -10.05
C ALA A 271 -10.10 4.09 -9.96
N ARG A 272 -9.76 4.50 -8.74
CA ARG A 272 -8.66 5.46 -8.49
C ARG A 272 -7.31 4.91 -8.94
N LEU A 273 -7.01 3.67 -8.60
CA LEU A 273 -5.76 3.02 -9.00
C LEU A 273 -5.64 2.87 -10.52
N GLN A 274 -6.75 2.60 -11.21
CA GLN A 274 -6.78 2.54 -12.68
C GLN A 274 -6.54 3.92 -13.28
N GLN A 275 -7.22 4.95 -12.78
CA GLN A 275 -7.03 6.32 -13.22
C GLN A 275 -5.57 6.76 -13.03
N GLU A 276 -4.99 6.43 -11.88
CA GLU A 276 -3.59 6.72 -11.56
C GLU A 276 -2.60 5.90 -12.38
N ALA A 277 -2.96 4.70 -12.85
CA ALA A 277 -2.14 3.92 -13.77
C ALA A 277 -2.20 4.48 -15.20
N GLN A 278 -3.38 4.90 -15.65
CA GLN A 278 -3.61 5.46 -17.00
C GLN A 278 -3.05 6.88 -17.16
N SER A 279 -2.91 7.62 -16.06
CA SER A 279 -2.37 8.99 -16.06
C SER A 279 -0.88 9.04 -15.73
N ARG A 280 -0.12 7.95 -15.89
CA ARG A 280 1.34 7.99 -15.69
C ARG A 280 2.09 8.31 -16.97
N ARG A 281 3.24 8.94 -16.79
CA ARG A 281 4.30 9.05 -17.76
C ARG A 281 5.46 8.17 -17.32
N THR A 282 6.14 7.55 -18.27
CA THR A 282 7.34 6.77 -18.00
C THR A 282 8.55 7.54 -18.49
N TYR A 283 9.53 7.72 -17.61
CA TYR A 283 10.88 8.10 -18.01
C TYR A 283 11.76 6.85 -18.04
N ARG A 284 12.59 6.72 -19.07
CA ARG A 284 13.53 5.61 -19.23
C ARG A 284 14.90 6.16 -19.62
N ASP A 285 15.93 5.71 -18.93
CA ASP A 285 17.32 5.91 -19.33
C ASP A 285 17.96 4.53 -19.58
N SER A 286 18.15 4.20 -20.86
CA SER A 286 18.70 2.92 -21.29
C SER A 286 20.18 2.76 -20.99
N ARG A 287 20.94 3.86 -20.81
CA ARG A 287 22.36 3.82 -20.47
C ARG A 287 22.56 3.45 -19.01
N TRP A 288 21.67 3.92 -18.15
CA TRP A 288 21.70 3.66 -16.70
C TRP A 288 20.84 2.47 -16.28
N GLY A 289 20.08 1.90 -17.22
CA GLY A 289 19.32 0.67 -17.03
C GLY A 289 18.15 0.82 -16.06
N PHE A 290 17.56 2.02 -15.96
CA PHE A 290 16.40 2.23 -15.12
C PHE A 290 15.26 2.93 -15.86
N GLN A 291 14.06 2.73 -15.34
CA GLN A 291 12.88 3.49 -15.70
C GLN A 291 12.12 3.85 -14.44
N PHE A 292 11.35 4.93 -14.48
CA PHE A 292 10.38 5.21 -13.44
C PHE A 292 9.11 5.81 -14.02
N GLU A 293 8.00 5.54 -13.36
CA GLU A 293 6.70 6.07 -13.70
C GLU A 293 6.33 7.21 -12.76
N TYR A 294 5.89 8.33 -13.30
CA TYR A 294 5.46 9.50 -12.54
C TYR A 294 4.09 10.00 -13.02
N PRO A 295 3.31 10.68 -12.16
CA PRO A 295 1.99 11.19 -12.55
C PRO A 295 2.09 12.22 -13.67
N GLN A 296 1.14 12.23 -14.59
CA GLN A 296 1.02 13.21 -15.67
C GLN A 296 0.85 14.65 -15.15
N ALA A 297 0.30 14.80 -13.94
CA ALA A 297 0.20 16.08 -13.25
C ALA A 297 1.54 16.61 -12.70
N CYS A 298 2.63 15.84 -12.80
CA CYS A 298 3.97 16.28 -12.41
C CYS A 298 4.79 16.71 -13.64
N SER A 299 5.67 17.69 -13.43
CA SER A 299 6.67 18.12 -14.41
C SER A 299 7.99 17.41 -14.15
N LEU A 300 8.57 16.80 -15.18
CA LEU A 300 9.90 16.19 -15.12
C LEU A 300 10.89 17.03 -15.92
N ARG A 301 11.94 17.51 -15.27
CA ARG A 301 13.10 18.16 -15.92
C ARG A 301 14.29 17.22 -15.88
N VAL A 302 14.88 16.94 -17.05
CA VAL A 302 16.05 16.07 -17.20
C VAL A 302 17.21 16.90 -17.74
N THR A 303 18.36 16.83 -17.06
CA THR A 303 19.64 17.37 -17.53
C THR A 303 20.51 16.21 -17.99
N SER A 304 21.02 16.31 -19.21
CA SER A 304 21.87 15.29 -19.82
C SER A 304 23.29 15.81 -20.06
N ASP A 305 24.26 14.89 -20.12
CA ASP A 305 25.61 15.17 -20.58
C ASP A 305 25.61 15.43 -22.11
N PRO A 306 26.73 15.93 -22.70
CA PRO A 306 26.81 16.17 -24.14
C PRO A 306 26.62 14.93 -25.02
N GLN A 307 26.71 13.73 -24.45
CA GLN A 307 26.48 12.44 -25.13
C GLN A 307 25.04 11.93 -24.93
N GLY A 308 24.18 12.71 -24.25
CA GLY A 308 22.77 12.40 -24.02
C GLY A 308 22.47 11.54 -22.79
N GLY A 309 23.45 11.19 -21.96
CA GLY A 309 23.23 10.40 -20.73
C GLY A 309 22.69 11.24 -19.57
N LEU A 310 21.88 10.66 -18.68
CA LEU A 310 21.40 11.34 -17.48
C LEU A 310 22.55 11.92 -16.62
N VAL A 311 22.43 13.20 -16.27
CA VAL A 311 23.19 13.86 -15.19
C VAL A 311 22.30 14.07 -13.96
N ARG A 312 21.08 14.58 -14.17
CA ARG A 312 20.11 14.85 -13.10
C ARG A 312 18.67 14.80 -13.62
N ALA A 313 17.75 14.25 -12.83
CA ALA A 313 16.31 14.28 -13.11
C ALA A 313 15.56 14.84 -11.91
N VAL A 314 14.80 15.91 -12.12
CA VAL A 314 14.02 16.60 -11.09
C VAL A 314 12.55 16.49 -11.43
N LEU A 315 11.79 15.81 -10.57
CA LEU A 315 10.33 15.75 -10.64
C LEU A 315 9.74 16.81 -9.70
N SER A 316 8.79 17.59 -10.19
CA SER A 316 8.11 18.65 -9.45
C SER A 316 6.61 18.66 -9.73
N GLU A 317 5.83 19.31 -8.88
CA GLU A 317 4.40 19.55 -9.15
C GLU A 317 4.21 20.49 -10.34
N ALA A 318 3.13 20.36 -11.11
CA ALA A 318 2.90 21.21 -12.28
C ALA A 318 2.63 22.70 -11.95
N GLU A 319 2.01 22.99 -10.81
CA GLU A 319 1.60 24.35 -10.41
C GLU A 319 2.49 24.98 -9.33
N GLY A 320 3.59 24.34 -8.93
CA GLY A 320 4.50 24.88 -7.91
C GLY A 320 5.97 24.49 -8.13
N ASP A 321 6.89 25.29 -7.63
CA ASP A 321 8.35 25.01 -7.64
C ASP A 321 8.77 23.87 -6.68
N ARG A 322 7.82 23.08 -6.18
CA ARG A 322 8.09 22.04 -5.19
C ARG A 322 8.69 20.80 -5.85
N VAL A 323 9.92 20.47 -5.46
CA VAL A 323 10.62 19.25 -5.86
C VAL A 323 10.11 18.06 -5.05
N LEU A 324 9.59 17.05 -5.74
CA LEU A 324 9.08 15.81 -5.14
C LEU A 324 10.15 14.71 -5.13
N LEU A 325 10.93 14.65 -6.20
CA LEU A 325 12.01 13.68 -6.39
C LEU A 325 13.15 14.36 -7.13
N ASP A 326 14.37 14.03 -6.71
CA ASP A 326 15.58 14.53 -7.36
C ASP A 326 16.62 13.41 -7.41
N LEU A 327 16.93 13.00 -8.62
CA LEU A 327 17.84 11.91 -8.93
C LEU A 327 19.14 12.51 -9.48
N ASP A 328 20.23 12.26 -8.78
CA ASP A 328 21.56 12.75 -9.14
C ASP A 328 22.49 11.59 -9.49
N LEU A 329 23.25 11.75 -10.57
CA LEU A 329 24.27 10.80 -10.95
C LEU A 329 25.54 11.00 -10.13
N LEU A 330 25.85 10.08 -9.22
CA LEU A 330 26.99 10.23 -8.31
C LEU A 330 28.32 10.29 -9.05
N ASP A 331 28.42 9.55 -10.15
CA ASP A 331 29.66 9.36 -10.91
C ASP A 331 29.94 10.48 -11.92
N SER A 332 29.01 11.43 -12.10
CA SER A 332 29.19 12.60 -12.98
C SER A 332 29.95 13.74 -12.33
N TYR A 333 30.14 13.67 -11.01
CA TYR A 333 30.80 14.71 -10.24
C TYR A 333 32.32 14.56 -10.29
N PRO A 334 33.06 15.57 -10.79
CA PRO A 334 34.49 15.44 -11.04
C PRO A 334 35.26 15.06 -9.76
N PRO A 335 36.29 14.20 -9.88
CA PRO A 335 37.20 13.92 -8.79
C PRO A 335 37.77 15.23 -8.23
N GLY A 336 37.60 15.49 -6.92
CA GLY A 336 38.12 16.69 -6.26
C GLY A 336 37.07 17.66 -5.71
N SER A 337 35.79 17.51 -6.05
CA SER A 337 34.69 18.26 -5.41
C SER A 337 34.61 17.96 -3.90
N LEU A 338 34.95 16.70 -3.58
CA LEU A 338 35.35 16.14 -2.29
C LEU A 338 36.35 15.02 -2.69
N GLY A 339 37.44 14.80 -1.95
CA GLY A 339 38.58 13.96 -2.36
C GLY A 339 38.23 12.53 -2.84
N PRO A 340 39.19 11.82 -3.47
CA PRO A 340 38.98 10.49 -4.04
C PRO A 340 38.39 9.45 -3.05
N ASP A 341 38.64 9.60 -1.75
CA ASP A 341 38.15 8.70 -0.69
C ASP A 341 36.78 9.10 -0.10
N THR A 342 36.09 10.07 -0.71
CA THR A 342 34.83 10.57 -0.15
C THR A 342 33.71 9.54 -0.34
N SER A 343 33.17 9.07 0.78
CA SER A 343 32.02 8.16 0.81
C SER A 343 30.81 8.75 0.07
N TRP A 344 29.95 7.87 -0.46
CA TRP A 344 28.70 8.30 -1.11
C TRP A 344 27.82 9.13 -0.15
N ALA A 345 27.84 8.82 1.16
CA ALA A 345 27.07 9.53 2.17
C ALA A 345 27.52 10.99 2.34
N ALA A 346 28.84 11.22 2.33
CA ALA A 346 29.40 12.58 2.38
C ALA A 346 29.10 13.36 1.09
N ARG A 347 29.12 12.70 -0.07
CA ARG A 347 28.66 13.29 -1.34
C ARG A 347 27.16 13.63 -1.30
N ALA A 348 26.34 12.74 -0.73
CA ALA A 348 24.91 12.96 -0.56
C ALA A 348 24.61 14.14 0.36
N GLU A 349 25.42 14.37 1.41
CA GLU A 349 25.27 15.54 2.28
C GLU A 349 25.49 16.86 1.52
N VAL A 350 26.54 16.94 0.69
CA VAL A 350 26.81 18.14 -0.11
C VAL A 350 25.66 18.43 -1.09
N LEU A 351 25.11 17.40 -1.71
CA LEU A 351 23.96 17.54 -2.61
C LEU A 351 22.66 17.85 -1.85
N ALA A 352 22.47 17.33 -0.64
CA ALA A 352 21.30 17.63 0.18
C ALA A 352 21.18 19.13 0.48
N ARG A 353 22.31 19.85 0.64
CA ARG A 353 22.32 21.30 0.88
C ARG A 353 21.71 22.11 -0.28
N ARG A 354 21.77 21.61 -1.52
CA ARG A 354 21.13 22.28 -2.68
C ARG A 354 19.60 22.33 -2.54
N ARG A 355 19.00 21.44 -1.75
CA ARG A 355 17.55 21.43 -1.51
C ARG A 355 17.09 22.55 -0.58
N CYS A 356 18.00 23.29 0.02
CA CYS A 356 17.68 24.52 0.72
C CYS A 356 17.35 25.70 -0.23
N GLU A 357 17.70 25.61 -1.52
CA GLU A 357 17.58 26.73 -2.47
C GLU A 357 16.12 26.90 -2.93
N ALA A 358 15.36 27.77 -2.26
CA ALA A 358 14.12 28.33 -2.79
C ALA A 358 14.37 29.81 -3.12
N GLY A 359 14.35 30.17 -4.41
CA GLY A 359 14.55 31.54 -4.86
C GLY A 359 13.57 31.94 -5.95
N GLY A 360 12.39 32.41 -5.56
CA GLY A 360 11.56 33.34 -6.34
C GLY A 360 11.84 34.79 -5.91
N PRO A 361 11.54 35.80 -6.75
CA PRO A 361 12.21 37.10 -6.73
C PRO A 361 11.80 37.96 -5.52
N GLY A 362 12.56 37.88 -4.42
CA GLY A 362 12.46 38.83 -3.31
C GLY A 362 12.85 38.37 -1.89
N GLY A 363 13.18 37.11 -1.65
CA GLY A 363 13.51 36.62 -0.29
C GLY A 363 14.87 35.94 -0.19
N GLY A 364 15.78 36.46 0.64
CA GLY A 364 17.11 35.91 0.89
C GLY A 364 17.08 34.65 1.75
N GLN A 365 16.64 33.52 1.18
CA GLN A 365 16.73 32.20 1.81
C GLN A 365 17.97 31.45 1.33
N TYR A 366 18.75 30.90 2.25
CA TYR A 366 19.91 30.04 1.94
C TYR A 366 20.07 28.89 2.94
N CYS A 367 20.81 27.86 2.53
CA CYS A 367 21.14 26.74 3.43
C CYS A 367 22.16 27.20 4.47
N ALA A 368 21.78 27.19 5.74
CA ALA A 368 22.73 27.36 6.85
C ALA A 368 23.54 26.08 7.11
N GLY A 369 23.02 24.91 6.71
CA GLY A 369 23.77 23.66 6.69
C GLY A 369 22.92 22.43 6.99
N VAL A 370 23.59 21.31 7.26
CA VAL A 370 22.96 20.07 7.74
C VAL A 370 23.09 20.02 9.25
N THR A 371 21.96 20.01 9.97
CA THR A 371 21.94 19.95 11.43
C THR A 371 21.99 18.52 11.95
N ARG A 372 21.52 17.56 11.16
CA ARG A 372 21.56 16.14 11.50
C ARG A 372 21.68 15.29 10.26
N ALA A 373 22.53 14.26 10.31
CA ALA A 373 22.61 13.18 9.32
C ALA A 373 22.50 11.84 10.05
N LYS A 374 21.52 11.02 9.70
CA LYS A 374 21.29 9.70 10.33
C LYS A 374 21.29 8.61 9.25
N PRO A 375 22.30 7.74 9.21
CA PRO A 375 22.30 6.57 8.33
C PRO A 375 21.14 5.62 8.64
N PHE A 376 20.63 4.95 7.61
CA PHE A 376 19.63 3.89 7.71
C PHE A 376 19.78 2.91 6.54
N ALA A 377 19.11 1.76 6.62
CA ALA A 377 18.83 0.91 5.46
C ALA A 377 17.30 0.80 5.34
N ASN A 378 16.77 0.85 4.13
CA ASN A 378 15.34 0.63 3.92
C ASN A 378 15.00 -0.87 4.05
N ALA A 379 13.70 -1.22 3.97
CA ALA A 379 13.25 -2.60 4.07
C ALA A 379 13.81 -3.55 2.98
N ALA A 380 14.32 -3.00 1.88
CA ALA A 380 14.98 -3.73 0.81
C ALA A 380 16.51 -3.80 0.98
N GLY A 381 17.06 -3.33 2.11
CA GLY A 381 18.49 -3.30 2.38
C GLY A 381 19.27 -2.19 1.66
N VAL A 382 18.59 -1.28 0.95
CA VAL A 382 19.24 -0.15 0.26
C VAL A 382 19.75 0.84 1.30
N PRO A 383 21.04 1.21 1.28
CA PRO A 383 21.61 2.14 2.25
C PRO A 383 21.14 3.57 1.97
N GLY A 384 20.88 4.31 3.05
CA GLY A 384 20.38 5.67 3.00
C GLY A 384 20.88 6.57 4.14
N VAL A 385 20.68 7.88 4.00
CA VAL A 385 20.93 8.88 5.04
C VAL A 385 19.74 9.82 5.12
N ALA A 386 19.20 10.02 6.33
CA ALA A 386 18.19 11.03 6.60
C ALA A 386 18.87 12.32 7.07
N PHE A 387 18.64 13.41 6.34
CA PHE A 387 19.20 14.73 6.61
C PHE A 387 18.14 15.66 7.19
N LEU A 388 18.47 16.37 8.26
CA LEU A 388 17.75 17.55 8.71
C LEU A 388 18.55 18.78 8.30
N LEU A 389 17.94 19.68 7.55
CA LEU A 389 18.56 20.86 6.97
C LEU A 389 18.20 22.10 7.79
N ALA A 390 19.14 23.02 7.99
CA ALA A 390 18.88 24.35 8.51
C ALA A 390 18.79 25.35 7.35
N LEU A 391 17.68 26.07 7.30
CA LEU A 391 17.43 27.18 6.40
C LEU A 391 17.61 28.49 7.16
N ALA A 392 18.45 29.38 6.64
CA ALA A 392 18.44 30.78 7.06
C ALA A 392 17.50 31.54 6.13
N ARG A 393 16.61 32.35 6.71
CA ARG A 393 15.76 33.29 5.99
C ARG A 393 16.09 34.70 6.44
N GLU A 394 16.53 35.53 5.51
CA GLU A 394 16.73 36.96 5.70
C GLU A 394 15.55 37.74 5.16
N ASP A 395 14.96 38.56 6.01
CA ASP A 395 13.98 39.56 5.62
C ASP A 395 14.70 40.90 5.42
N HIS A 396 14.99 41.23 4.17
CA HIS A 396 15.70 42.47 3.82
C HIS A 396 14.92 43.74 4.14
N SER A 397 13.60 43.66 4.36
CA SER A 397 12.77 44.82 4.74
C SER A 397 12.83 45.13 6.24
N SER A 398 13.06 44.11 7.07
CA SER A 398 13.12 44.26 8.54
C SER A 398 14.51 44.05 9.13
N GLY A 399 15.48 43.60 8.33
CA GLY A 399 16.85 43.29 8.76
C GLY A 399 16.95 42.07 9.70
N ARG A 400 15.89 41.28 9.84
CA ARG A 400 15.85 40.10 10.71
C ARG A 400 16.22 38.83 9.95
N SER A 401 17.04 37.99 10.59
CA SER A 401 17.30 36.62 10.15
C SER A 401 16.57 35.62 11.05
N SER A 402 16.07 34.53 10.46
CA SER A 402 15.43 33.43 11.17
C SER A 402 15.98 32.09 10.68
N LEU A 403 16.15 31.14 11.59
CA LEU A 403 16.58 29.78 11.30
C LEU A 403 15.36 28.86 11.34
N LEU A 404 15.10 28.18 10.23
CA LEU A 404 14.06 27.18 10.09
C LEU A 404 14.71 25.81 9.89
N SER A 405 14.02 24.76 10.30
CA SER A 405 14.39 23.39 9.99
C SER A 405 13.61 22.92 8.76
N ARG A 406 14.26 22.20 7.85
CA ARG A 406 13.65 21.57 6.67
C ARG A 406 14.04 20.10 6.61
N GLY A 407 13.08 19.23 6.31
CA GLY A 407 13.26 17.79 6.23
C GLY A 407 12.50 17.02 7.32
N PRO A 408 12.68 15.70 7.40
CA PRO A 408 13.83 14.97 6.89
C PRO A 408 13.86 14.83 5.35
N VAL A 409 15.03 15.10 4.76
CA VAL A 409 15.37 14.75 3.39
C VAL A 409 16.11 13.42 3.40
N TYR A 410 15.54 12.39 2.79
CA TYR A 410 16.15 11.08 2.68
C TYR A 410 16.97 11.00 1.40
N ALA A 411 18.20 10.53 1.49
CA ALA A 411 19.02 10.14 0.36
C ALA A 411 19.18 8.63 0.36
N LEU A 412 18.96 7.99 -0.78
CA LEU A 412 19.15 6.55 -1.01
C LEU A 412 20.24 6.37 -2.07
N CYS A 413 21.19 5.48 -1.82
CA CYS A 413 22.23 5.11 -2.78
C CYS A 413 21.79 3.86 -3.54
N LEU A 414 21.43 4.02 -4.81
CA LEU A 414 21.01 2.94 -5.68
C LEU A 414 22.21 2.46 -6.51
N GLU A 415 22.50 1.17 -6.45
CA GLU A 415 23.53 0.53 -7.27
C GLU A 415 22.89 0.08 -8.61
N THR A 416 23.50 0.45 -9.74
CA THR A 416 23.09 0.01 -11.08
C THR A 416 24.27 -0.61 -11.83
N ALA A 417 23.99 -1.25 -12.97
CA ALA A 417 25.04 -1.82 -13.82
C ALA A 417 26.02 -0.77 -14.39
N ALA A 418 25.60 0.51 -14.46
CA ALA A 418 26.38 1.60 -15.02
C ALA A 418 27.06 2.48 -13.95
N GLY A 419 26.74 2.29 -12.67
CA GLY A 419 27.30 3.06 -11.55
C GLY A 419 26.28 3.35 -10.46
N ARG A 420 26.46 4.45 -9.73
CA ARG A 420 25.62 4.81 -8.57
C ARG A 420 24.72 6.02 -8.83
N LEU A 421 23.47 5.88 -8.39
CA LEU A 421 22.49 6.96 -8.39
C LEU A 421 22.16 7.38 -6.95
N LEU A 422 22.08 8.68 -6.70
CA LEU A 422 21.52 9.21 -5.47
C LEU A 422 20.08 9.65 -5.71
N LEU A 423 19.17 8.93 -5.08
CA LEU A 423 17.76 9.29 -5.06
C LEU A 423 17.48 10.09 -3.79
N PHE A 424 17.00 11.31 -3.95
CA PHE A 424 16.55 12.11 -2.83
C PHE A 424 15.04 12.27 -2.78
N VAL A 425 14.52 12.13 -1.58
CA VAL A 425 13.10 12.19 -1.25
C VAL A 425 12.92 13.13 -0.06
N GLU A 426 12.13 14.17 -0.22
CA GLU A 426 11.80 15.09 0.86
C GLU A 426 10.51 14.66 1.58
N ALA A 427 10.56 14.53 2.91
CA ALA A 427 9.36 14.34 3.71
C ALA A 427 8.52 15.61 3.70
N VAL A 428 7.22 15.49 3.43
CA VAL A 428 6.30 16.62 3.41
C VAL A 428 5.89 16.98 4.83
N ASP A 429 6.16 18.20 5.26
CA ASP A 429 5.60 18.78 6.48
C ASP A 429 4.12 19.15 6.24
N GLY A 430 3.20 18.53 6.99
CA GLY A 430 1.77 18.85 7.02
C GLY A 430 0.86 17.86 6.28
N SER A 431 -0.07 17.23 7.03
CA SER A 431 -1.25 16.46 6.56
C SER A 431 -1.09 15.38 5.46
N GLY A 432 0.13 14.91 5.19
CA GLY A 432 0.50 13.52 5.46
C GLY A 432 0.25 12.38 4.45
N ALA A 433 -0.29 12.58 3.24
CA ALA A 433 -0.44 11.46 2.29
C ALA A 433 0.25 11.71 0.94
N ALA A 434 -0.36 12.49 0.05
CA ALA A 434 -0.03 12.47 -1.39
C ALA A 434 1.47 12.51 -1.76
N GLY A 435 2.27 13.42 -1.19
CA GLY A 435 3.68 13.57 -1.57
C GLY A 435 4.61 12.45 -1.08
N ALA A 436 4.38 11.92 0.13
CA ALA A 436 5.15 10.78 0.65
C ALA A 436 4.82 9.49 -0.13
N ASP A 437 3.59 9.38 -0.59
CA ASP A 437 3.10 8.22 -1.34
C ASP A 437 3.60 8.24 -2.79
N TYR A 438 3.65 9.41 -3.44
CA TYR A 438 4.32 9.54 -4.74
C TYR A 438 5.80 9.16 -4.67
N ALA A 439 6.51 9.59 -3.63
CA ALA A 439 7.91 9.23 -3.47
C ALA A 439 8.12 7.72 -3.26
N ARG A 440 7.22 7.05 -2.52
CA ARG A 440 7.23 5.58 -2.38
C ARG A 440 6.94 4.88 -3.71
N LEU A 441 5.96 5.35 -4.47
CA LEU A 441 5.62 4.82 -5.79
C LEU A 441 6.83 4.85 -6.74
N LEU A 442 7.49 6.00 -6.80
CA LEU A 442 8.64 6.23 -7.66
C LEU A 442 9.85 5.40 -7.23
N ALA A 443 10.13 5.34 -5.92
CA ALA A 443 11.19 4.50 -5.39
C ALA A 443 10.96 3.00 -5.67
N HIS A 444 9.70 2.53 -5.62
CA HIS A 444 9.34 1.17 -5.99
C HIS A 444 9.57 0.89 -7.48
N SER A 445 9.22 1.84 -8.35
CA SER A 445 9.47 1.73 -9.80
C SER A 445 10.96 1.74 -10.15
N LEU A 446 11.78 2.49 -9.41
CA LEU A 446 13.24 2.50 -9.58
C LEU A 446 13.92 1.21 -9.09
N ALA A 447 13.34 0.54 -8.09
CA ALA A 447 13.88 -0.69 -7.50
C ALA A 447 13.52 -1.95 -8.30
N ARG A 448 12.58 -1.86 -9.25
CA ARG A 448 12.23 -2.95 -10.17
C ARG A 448 12.91 -2.69 -11.53
N PRO A 449 13.94 -3.48 -11.91
CA PRO A 449 14.50 -3.41 -13.26
C PRO A 449 13.49 -3.79 -14.35
#